data_AF-A0AAU9NTH0-F1
#
_entry.id   AF-A0AAU9NTH0-F1
#
_cell.length_a   1.000
_cell.length_b   1.000
_cell.length_c   1.000
_cell.angle_alpha   90.00
_cell.angle_beta   90.00
_cell.angle_gamma   90.00
#
_symmetry.space_group_name_H-M   'P 1'
#
loop_
_entity.id
_entity.type
_entity.pdbx_description
1 polymer ?
#
loop_
_entity_poly.entity_id
_entity_poly.type
_entity_poly.pdbx_seq_one_letter_code
_entity_poly.pdbx_strand_id
1 'polypeptide(L)'
;MAEIVVSAVITVVCEKLISGDFMKLARSEGIASHLNKWNNTLPLIQAVLADAGQKQITERAVRLWLNRLQGLAYDIDDVLDDLATEAMRRQLNHESPASTRSTSKVLKIIPTCCTTFTPRNLMYGQRMSSKLDEITIKLHDLAEVKTGLGLNVNVERSNRTQRRLEQTSVVDEYIIMGREGDSEALLEKLLGYEALDRNVSIVSIIGMGEIGKTTLAKFLYNKDSVMDHFELRAWVCVSEQLDVFNISKAIFQAITGKNGDFANLDMLHVALKERLSGRKFLLVLDDVWNEDQIKWDLLKSPLVVGQPGSIILVTTRNMRVASVMYSDEAYHLKLLSNEDALSLFAQHALGEKNFDSHPTLVLHGEGIVKKCGGLPVVLKTLGMLLKGNKNGDEWEKLLNSEILPKDLRLSYYNLPPHLKLLFAYCSLFPKGYVFDKKELILLWMGEGFLSQLNDHTSMESLGHEYFEELKARSFFQHSTSDELRYTMHDLINDLATSVAGECFFRLDDEMDVSIRNGTCVKSRHFSLIGPRCGSYRKLKELHRARHVRTFLLLLDGLECHGLLDKVLADILPGLQYLRVLSLRTPKITEVSDLYNLQSLLLQGCYQLSIWLAKKFCKVDKPA
;
A
#
# COMPACT_ATOMS: atom_id res chain seq x y z
N MET A 1 1.32 4.64 8.36
CA MET A 1 2.47 4.88 7.45
C MET A 1 3.61 5.64 8.12
N ALA A 2 3.35 6.71 8.87
CA ALA A 2 4.38 7.50 9.58
C ALA A 2 5.47 6.65 10.26
N GLU A 3 5.07 5.62 11.01
CA GLU A 3 5.95 4.60 11.60
C GLU A 3 7.02 4.06 10.64
N ILE A 4 6.63 3.66 9.43
CA ILE A 4 7.51 2.99 8.46
C ILE A 4 8.52 3.97 7.88
N VAL A 5 8.04 5.16 7.48
CA VAL A 5 8.90 6.23 6.97
C VAL A 5 9.94 6.61 8.02
N VAL A 6 9.50 6.80 9.26
CA VAL A 6 10.40 7.12 10.37
C VAL A 6 11.41 5.99 10.62
N SER A 7 10.96 4.73 10.64
CA SER A 7 11.86 3.59 10.84
C SER A 7 12.90 3.47 9.73
N ALA A 8 12.52 3.69 8.48
CA ALA A 8 13.43 3.65 7.34
C ALA A 8 14.49 4.75 7.44
N VAL A 9 14.07 6.00 7.68
CA VAL A 9 15.00 7.12 7.86
C VAL A 9 15.94 6.88 9.04
N ILE A 10 15.43 6.43 10.19
CA ILE A 10 16.28 6.13 11.36
C ILE A 10 17.34 5.09 11.01
N THR A 11 16.97 4.04 10.28
CA THR A 11 17.91 2.98 9.88
C THR A 11 19.02 3.54 9.00
N VAL A 12 18.68 4.31 7.97
CA VAL A 12 19.65 4.98 7.08
C VAL A 12 20.56 5.93 7.86
N VAL A 13 20.01 6.71 8.80
CA VAL A 13 20.80 7.59 9.66
C VAL A 13 21.81 6.77 10.47
N CYS A 14 21.37 5.71 11.14
CA CYS A 14 22.25 4.84 11.92
C CYS A 14 23.38 4.23 11.06
N GLU A 15 23.07 3.76 9.86
CA GLU A 15 24.09 3.26 8.91
C GLU A 15 25.09 4.33 8.49
N LYS A 16 24.62 5.54 8.16
CA LYS A 16 25.47 6.67 7.78
C LYS A 16 26.35 7.12 8.94
N LEU A 17 25.85 7.10 10.17
CA LEU A 17 26.63 7.42 11.37
C LEU A 17 27.76 6.42 11.63
N ILE A 18 27.61 5.17 11.18
CA ILE A 18 28.66 4.14 11.24
C ILE A 18 29.69 4.33 10.10
N SER A 19 29.31 4.99 9.00
CA SER A 19 30.22 5.23 7.87
C SER A 19 31.38 6.15 8.23
N GLY A 20 32.60 5.64 8.12
CA GLY A 20 33.82 6.39 8.41
C GLY A 20 34.01 7.62 7.53
N ASP A 21 33.58 7.58 6.27
CA ASP A 21 33.72 8.70 5.34
C ASP A 21 32.69 9.80 5.59
N PHE A 22 31.46 9.42 5.95
CA PHE A 22 30.42 10.36 6.38
C PHE A 22 30.84 11.10 7.65
N MET A 23 31.36 10.38 8.65
CA MET A 23 31.79 10.98 9.91
C MET A 23 33.07 11.82 9.77
N LYS A 24 33.95 11.56 8.80
CA LYS A 24 35.07 12.45 8.47
C LYS A 24 34.57 13.82 7.96
N LEU A 25 33.59 13.82 7.05
CA LEU A 25 32.96 15.04 6.55
C LEU A 25 32.25 15.79 7.69
N ALA A 26 31.49 15.09 8.52
CA ALA A 26 30.80 15.70 9.65
C ALA A 26 31.77 16.39 10.64
N ARG A 27 32.97 15.82 10.84
CA ARG A 27 34.01 16.45 11.66
C ARG A 27 34.60 17.68 10.98
N SER A 28 34.83 17.65 9.66
CA SER A 28 35.37 18.82 8.95
C SER A 28 34.40 20.00 8.95
N GLU A 29 33.09 19.73 8.96
CA GLU A 29 32.05 20.76 9.05
C GLU A 29 31.71 21.19 10.49
N GLY A 30 32.29 20.56 11.51
CA GLY A 30 32.02 20.89 12.91
C GLY A 30 30.67 20.40 13.45
N ILE A 31 30.02 19.46 12.77
CA ILE A 31 28.64 18.99 13.06
C ILE A 31 28.58 17.60 13.70
N ALA A 32 29.73 16.95 13.93
CA ALA A 32 29.80 15.59 14.44
C ALA A 32 29.15 15.41 15.83
N SER A 33 29.14 16.45 16.66
CA SER A 33 28.53 16.40 18.00
C SER A 33 27.00 16.25 17.94
N HIS A 34 26.33 16.94 17.01
CA HIS A 34 24.89 16.81 16.77
C HIS A 34 24.52 15.39 16.33
N LEU A 35 25.25 14.88 15.35
CA LEU A 35 25.06 13.54 14.80
C LEU A 35 25.25 12.44 15.87
N ASN A 36 26.24 12.60 16.75
CA ASN A 36 26.43 11.69 17.89
C ASN A 36 25.25 11.73 18.88
N LYS A 37 24.61 12.89 19.08
CA LYS A 37 23.39 12.97 19.91
C LYS A 37 22.25 12.17 19.28
N TRP A 38 22.06 12.29 17.96
CA TRP A 38 21.02 11.54 17.25
C TRP A 38 21.22 10.03 17.36
N ASN A 39 22.48 9.56 17.34
CA ASN A 39 22.82 8.14 17.50
C ASN A 39 22.28 7.54 18.81
N ASN A 40 22.12 8.35 19.85
CA ASN A 40 21.60 7.89 21.13
C ASN A 40 20.07 7.98 21.22
N THR A 41 19.46 8.97 20.58
CA THR A 41 18.01 9.24 20.70
C THR A 41 17.18 8.44 19.69
N LEU A 42 17.64 8.31 18.44
CA LEU A 42 16.86 7.65 17.39
C LEU A 42 16.57 6.17 17.69
N PRO A 43 17.49 5.35 18.24
CA PRO A 43 17.18 3.98 18.61
C PRO A 43 16.07 3.87 19.67
N LEU A 44 16.03 4.80 20.63
CA LEU A 44 14.98 4.83 21.66
C LEU A 44 13.60 5.11 21.07
N ILE A 45 13.53 5.94 20.04
CA ILE A 45 12.29 6.21 19.30
C ILE A 45 11.92 4.99 18.46
N GLN A 46 12.87 4.40 17.74
CA GLN A 46 12.66 3.22 16.90
C GLN A 46 12.04 2.06 17.69
N ALA A 47 12.50 1.85 18.94
CA ALA A 47 12.02 0.80 19.83
C ALA A 47 10.51 0.87 20.18
N VAL A 48 9.83 2.01 19.95
CA VAL A 48 8.39 2.16 20.24
C VAL A 48 7.52 2.42 19.02
N LEU A 49 8.11 2.47 17.83
CA LEU A 49 7.37 2.75 16.59
C LEU A 49 6.28 1.71 16.34
N ALA A 50 6.54 0.43 16.58
CA ALA A 50 5.57 -0.65 16.39
C ALA A 50 4.30 -0.46 17.25
N ASP A 51 4.45 -0.16 18.54
CA ASP A 51 3.31 0.09 19.46
C ASP A 51 2.57 1.39 19.06
N ALA A 52 3.31 2.45 18.73
CA ALA A 52 2.72 3.70 18.27
C ALA A 52 1.91 3.50 16.97
N GLY A 53 2.42 2.67 16.06
CA GLY A 53 1.78 2.30 14.80
C GLY A 53 0.43 1.61 15.00
N GLN A 54 0.25 0.86 16.09
CA GLN A 54 -1.03 0.25 16.45
C GLN A 54 -1.97 1.24 17.14
N LYS A 55 -1.46 1.98 18.14
CA LYS A 55 -2.27 2.91 18.95
C LYS A 55 -2.79 4.12 18.17
N GLN A 56 -2.13 4.53 17.08
CA GLN A 56 -2.57 5.67 16.26
C GLN A 56 -3.99 5.52 15.69
N ILE A 57 -4.53 4.29 15.63
CA ILE A 57 -5.88 3.99 15.12
C ILE A 57 -6.94 4.50 16.10
N THR A 58 -6.68 4.36 17.41
CA THR A 58 -7.64 4.66 18.48
C THR A 58 -7.28 5.90 19.27
N GLU A 59 -5.99 6.26 19.33
CA GLU A 59 -5.47 7.31 20.19
C GLU A 59 -4.96 8.50 19.36
N ARG A 60 -5.73 9.61 19.40
CA ARG A 60 -5.42 10.84 18.65
C ARG A 60 -4.07 11.45 19.02
N ALA A 61 -3.67 11.37 20.30
CA ALA A 61 -2.39 11.91 20.77
C ALA A 61 -1.20 11.18 20.13
N VAL A 62 -1.25 9.84 20.07
CA VAL A 62 -0.22 9.02 19.41
C VAL A 62 -0.15 9.32 17.92
N ARG A 63 -1.30 9.48 17.25
CA ARG A 63 -1.35 9.88 15.83
C ARG A 63 -0.68 11.23 15.57
N LEU A 64 -0.94 12.23 16.41
CA LEU A 64 -0.31 13.55 16.29
C LEU A 64 1.20 13.49 16.52
N TRP A 65 1.66 12.69 17.48
CA TRP A 65 3.08 12.47 17.75
C TRP A 65 3.79 11.80 16.57
N LEU A 66 3.22 10.73 15.99
CA LEU A 66 3.76 10.08 14.81
C LEU A 66 3.83 11.01 13.58
N ASN A 67 2.81 11.85 13.37
CA ASN A 67 2.82 12.81 12.26
C ASN A 67 3.95 13.85 12.41
N ARG A 68 4.20 14.34 13.64
CA ARG A 68 5.32 15.26 13.90
C ARG A 68 6.67 14.57 13.69
N LEU A 69 6.79 13.33 14.16
CA LEU A 69 7.99 12.52 14.00
C LEU A 69 8.27 12.20 12.53
N GLN A 70 7.23 11.94 11.73
CA GLN A 70 7.36 11.77 10.29
C GLN A 70 7.89 13.04 9.60
N GLY A 71 7.38 14.21 9.97
CA GLY A 71 7.90 15.49 9.47
C GLY A 71 9.39 15.65 9.78
N LEU A 72 9.77 15.37 11.04
CA LEU A 72 11.17 15.44 11.47
C LEU A 72 12.07 14.43 10.75
N ALA A 73 11.57 13.23 10.47
CA ALA A 73 12.31 12.23 9.70
C ALA A 73 12.64 12.73 8.29
N TYR A 74 11.71 13.41 7.62
CA TYR A 74 12.03 14.03 6.34
C TYR A 74 13.03 15.18 6.45
N ASP A 75 12.95 16.00 7.50
CA ASP A 75 13.95 17.07 7.72
C ASP A 75 15.36 16.47 7.92
N ILE A 76 15.46 15.36 8.65
CA ILE A 76 16.71 14.61 8.82
C ILE A 76 17.21 14.08 7.47
N ASP A 77 16.36 13.44 6.70
CA ASP A 77 16.75 12.83 5.43
C ASP A 77 17.12 13.88 4.36
N ASP A 78 16.48 15.05 4.35
CA ASP A 78 16.90 16.19 3.50
C ASP A 78 18.30 16.71 3.87
N VAL A 79 18.65 16.69 5.16
CA VAL A 79 20.01 17.04 5.62
C VAL A 79 21.01 15.99 5.18
N LEU A 80 20.66 14.70 5.23
CA LEU A 80 21.53 13.63 4.71
C LEU A 80 21.79 13.79 3.21
N ASP A 81 20.77 14.12 2.42
CA ASP A 81 20.92 14.38 0.97
C ASP A 81 21.80 15.62 0.70
N ASP A 82 21.60 16.71 1.44
CA ASP A 82 22.42 17.93 1.34
C ASP A 82 23.90 17.62 1.64
N LEU A 83 24.18 16.84 2.70
CA LEU A 83 25.53 16.40 3.04
C LEU A 83 26.14 15.48 1.98
N ALA A 84 25.37 14.54 1.43
CA ALA A 84 25.84 13.64 0.37
C ALA A 84 26.17 14.42 -0.92
N THR A 85 25.31 15.37 -1.29
CA THR A 85 25.52 16.26 -2.43
C THR A 85 26.80 17.07 -2.27
N GLU A 86 27.01 17.65 -1.09
CA GLU A 86 28.21 18.43 -0.79
C GLU A 86 29.48 17.56 -0.81
N ALA A 87 29.41 16.33 -0.29
CA ALA A 87 30.51 15.37 -0.36
C ALA A 87 30.93 15.09 -1.82
N MET A 88 29.96 14.80 -2.68
CA MET A 88 30.19 14.55 -4.11
C MET A 88 30.76 15.79 -4.81
N ARG A 89 30.20 16.98 -4.55
CA ARG A 89 30.70 18.24 -5.10
C ARG A 89 32.18 18.46 -4.77
N ARG A 90 32.61 18.13 -3.55
CA ARG A 90 34.02 18.26 -3.12
C ARG A 90 34.92 17.27 -3.84
N GLN A 91 34.50 16.01 -3.99
CA GLN A 91 35.25 15.02 -4.76
C GLN A 91 35.49 15.48 -6.20
N LEU A 92 34.46 16.04 -6.87
CA LEU A 92 34.57 16.58 -8.22
C LEU A 92 35.57 17.74 -8.34
N ASN A 93 35.61 18.62 -7.34
CA ASN A 93 36.55 19.74 -7.32
C ASN A 93 38.00 19.30 -7.04
N HIS A 94 38.20 18.17 -6.36
CA HIS A 94 39.53 17.58 -6.13
C HIS A 94 40.04 16.79 -7.34
N GLU A 95 39.16 16.22 -8.17
CA GLU A 95 39.52 15.44 -9.36
C GLU A 95 39.80 16.26 -10.63
N SER A 96 39.54 17.58 -10.63
CA SER A 96 39.82 18.45 -11.77
C SER A 96 41.29 18.92 -11.77
N PRO A 97 42.18 18.44 -12.67
CA PRO A 97 43.57 18.88 -12.68
C PRO A 97 43.71 20.15 -13.53
N ALA A 98 44.28 21.19 -12.92
CA ALA A 98 45.24 22.12 -13.54
C ALA A 98 45.05 22.45 -15.03
N SER A 99 43.96 23.11 -15.42
CA SER A 99 43.92 23.95 -16.63
C SER A 99 43.01 25.15 -16.37
N THR A 100 43.47 26.08 -15.54
CA THR A 100 43.76 27.43 -16.04
C THR A 100 44.71 28.09 -15.05
N ARG A 101 46.00 28.16 -15.40
CA ARG A 101 46.94 29.07 -14.72
C ARG A 101 46.50 30.50 -15.05
N SER A 102 45.80 31.15 -14.14
CA SER A 102 45.81 32.62 -14.05
C SER A 102 46.61 33.02 -12.82
N THR A 103 47.75 33.66 -13.08
CA THR A 103 48.75 34.03 -12.10
C THR A 103 48.35 35.33 -11.38
N SER A 104 48.00 35.23 -10.09
CA SER A 104 48.27 36.31 -9.14
C SER A 104 49.22 35.79 -8.06
N LYS A 105 50.38 36.43 -7.93
CA LYS A 105 51.55 35.96 -7.17
C LYS A 105 51.42 36.15 -5.64
N VAL A 106 50.22 36.05 -5.05
CA VAL A 106 50.03 36.36 -3.61
C VAL A 106 49.41 35.23 -2.75
N LEU A 107 49.09 34.05 -3.31
CA LEU A 107 48.61 32.90 -2.51
C LEU A 107 49.63 31.75 -2.48
N LYS A 108 50.87 32.02 -2.05
CA LYS A 108 51.88 30.99 -1.76
C LYS A 108 52.03 30.69 -0.25
N ILE A 109 51.07 31.10 0.58
CA ILE A 109 51.08 30.85 2.03
C ILE A 109 49.73 30.24 2.47
N ILE A 110 49.25 29.25 1.74
CA ILE A 110 48.22 28.34 2.26
C ILE A 110 48.78 26.93 2.08
N PRO A 111 49.18 26.24 3.17
CA PRO A 111 49.66 24.87 3.07
C PRO A 111 48.57 23.99 2.44
N THR A 112 48.96 22.92 1.76
CA THR A 112 48.07 21.92 1.16
C THR A 112 47.15 21.20 2.17
N CYS A 113 47.29 21.46 3.48
CA CYS A 113 46.35 21.03 4.52
C CYS A 113 45.20 22.02 4.81
N CYS A 114 45.17 23.19 4.16
CA CYS A 114 44.19 24.24 4.40
C CYS A 114 43.19 24.44 3.25
N THR A 115 43.14 23.53 2.26
CA THR A 115 42.14 23.58 1.17
C THR A 115 40.71 23.31 1.62
N THR A 116 40.53 22.88 2.88
CA THR A 116 39.22 22.70 3.54
C THR A 116 38.60 24.02 4.00
N PHE A 117 39.40 25.07 4.25
CA PHE A 117 38.96 26.37 4.78
C PHE A 117 38.70 27.39 3.67
N THR A 118 37.78 27.09 2.76
CA THR A 118 37.23 28.14 1.88
C THR A 118 36.09 28.87 2.59
N PRO A 119 35.89 30.19 2.38
CA PRO A 119 34.76 30.93 2.96
C PRO A 119 33.41 30.26 2.68
N ARG A 120 33.28 29.62 1.51
CA ARG A 120 32.08 28.88 1.10
C ARG A 120 31.86 27.62 1.93
N ASN A 121 32.91 26.86 2.26
CA ASN A 121 32.80 25.69 3.14
C ASN A 121 32.48 26.11 4.58
N LEU A 122 33.10 27.18 5.08
CA LEU A 122 32.81 27.71 6.42
C LEU A 122 31.35 28.18 6.55
N MET A 123 30.85 28.92 5.54
CA MET A 123 29.44 29.33 5.50
C MET A 123 28.48 28.14 5.38
N TYR A 124 28.87 27.08 4.65
CA TYR A 124 28.09 25.85 4.58
C TYR A 124 27.99 25.17 5.95
N GLY A 125 29.13 24.95 6.63
CA GLY A 125 29.17 24.35 7.95
C GLY A 125 28.33 25.11 8.98
N GLN A 126 28.40 26.44 9.00
CA GLN A 126 27.56 27.27 9.89
C GLN A 126 26.06 27.12 9.58
N ARG A 127 25.67 27.19 8.30
CA ARG A 127 24.27 27.00 7.89
C ARG A 127 23.77 25.61 8.26
N MET A 128 24.60 24.59 8.06
CA MET A 128 24.27 23.20 8.37
C MET A 128 24.14 22.98 9.88
N SER A 129 25.06 23.52 10.69
CA SER A 129 24.99 23.45 12.15
C SER A 129 23.67 24.02 12.66
N SER A 130 23.23 25.18 12.16
CA SER A 130 21.96 25.77 12.56
C SER A 130 20.75 24.89 12.23
N LYS A 131 20.73 24.21 11.07
CA LYS A 131 19.68 23.24 10.72
C LYS A 131 19.69 22.04 11.67
N LEU A 132 20.88 21.52 11.99
CA LEU A 132 21.06 20.38 12.89
C LEU A 132 20.67 20.72 14.32
N ASP A 133 20.93 21.93 14.80
CA ASP A 133 20.47 22.41 16.10
C ASP A 133 18.93 22.37 16.19
N GLU A 134 18.23 22.89 15.18
CA GLU A 134 16.76 22.88 15.12
C GLU A 134 16.20 21.46 15.15
N ILE A 135 16.76 20.56 14.33
CA ILE A 135 16.34 19.15 14.29
C ILE A 135 16.63 18.46 15.64
N THR A 136 17.78 18.74 16.25
CA THR A 136 18.17 18.15 17.55
C THR A 136 17.21 18.55 18.66
N ILE A 137 16.76 19.82 18.69
CA ILE A 137 15.77 20.30 19.65
C ILE A 137 14.43 19.58 19.44
N LYS A 138 13.92 19.56 18.21
CA LYS A 138 12.65 18.86 17.88
C LYS A 138 12.71 17.36 18.23
N LEU A 139 13.86 16.71 17.99
CA LEU A 139 14.06 15.31 18.28
C LEU A 139 13.99 15.04 19.80
N HIS A 140 14.61 15.90 20.59
CA HIS A 140 14.59 15.82 22.05
C HIS A 140 13.17 16.00 22.60
N ASP A 141 12.46 17.04 22.14
CA ASP A 141 11.07 17.30 22.55
C ASP A 141 10.15 16.09 22.26
N LEU A 142 10.29 15.47 21.09
CA LEU A 142 9.50 14.29 20.72
C LEU A 142 9.88 13.06 21.56
N ALA A 143 11.16 12.91 21.91
CA ALA A 143 11.64 11.83 22.76
C ALA A 143 11.13 11.96 24.21
N GLU A 144 10.95 13.19 24.72
CA GLU A 144 10.36 13.43 26.04
C GLU A 144 8.86 13.12 26.05
N VAL A 145 8.11 13.63 25.06
CA VAL A 145 6.64 13.43 24.95
C VAL A 145 6.28 11.95 24.90
N LYS A 146 7.13 11.11 24.32
CA LYS A 146 6.99 9.64 24.29
C LYS A 146 6.63 9.05 25.66
N THR A 147 7.25 9.55 26.74
CA THR A 147 7.06 9.01 28.10
C THR A 147 5.64 9.20 28.63
N GLY A 148 4.97 10.30 28.23
CA GLY A 148 3.58 10.60 28.60
C GLY A 148 2.52 9.90 27.75
N LEU A 149 2.92 9.23 26.65
CA LEU A 149 2.00 8.54 25.73
C LEU A 149 1.76 7.06 26.08
N GLY A 150 2.40 6.54 27.14
CA GLY A 150 2.27 5.14 27.54
C GLY A 150 2.73 4.15 26.47
N LEU A 151 3.69 4.53 25.62
CA LEU A 151 4.25 3.67 24.58
C LEU A 151 5.20 2.63 25.18
N ASN A 152 5.05 1.36 24.79
CA ASN A 152 5.81 0.24 25.36
C ASN A 152 6.72 -0.44 24.32
N VAL A 153 7.92 -0.79 24.76
CA VAL A 153 8.96 -1.45 23.94
C VAL A 153 8.68 -2.96 23.77
N ASN A 154 8.01 -3.58 24.75
CA ASN A 154 7.79 -5.04 24.79
C ASN A 154 6.50 -5.48 24.11
N VAL A 155 5.91 -4.65 23.25
CA VAL A 155 4.80 -5.07 22.40
C VAL A 155 5.43 -5.75 21.19
N GLU A 156 5.79 -7.05 21.32
CA GLU A 156 5.69 -7.94 20.16
C GLU A 156 4.38 -7.60 19.52
N ARG A 157 4.35 -7.17 18.24
CA ARG A 157 3.14 -6.70 17.52
C ARG A 157 1.93 -7.44 18.05
N SER A 158 1.33 -6.88 19.09
CA SER A 158 0.39 -7.69 19.85
C SER A 158 -0.79 -7.60 18.94
N ASN A 159 -1.19 -8.75 18.41
CA ASN A 159 -2.40 -8.87 17.64
C ASN A 159 -3.50 -8.59 18.64
N ARG A 160 -3.72 -7.31 18.96
CA ARG A 160 -4.93 -6.83 19.60
C ARG A 160 -6.00 -7.18 18.61
N THR A 161 -6.52 -8.39 18.79
CA THR A 161 -7.76 -8.91 18.29
C THR A 161 -8.81 -7.87 18.63
N GLN A 162 -9.00 -6.89 17.76
CA GLN A 162 -10.38 -6.50 17.48
C GLN A 162 -11.01 -7.80 17.04
N ARG A 163 -11.67 -8.50 17.97
CA ARG A 163 -12.48 -9.68 17.68
C ARG A 163 -13.31 -9.28 16.45
N ARG A 164 -12.96 -9.82 15.28
CA ARG A 164 -13.85 -9.72 14.13
C ARG A 164 -15.17 -10.32 14.58
N LEU A 165 -16.27 -9.69 14.19
CA LEU A 165 -17.57 -10.30 14.41
C LEU A 165 -17.55 -11.64 13.70
N GLU A 166 -17.77 -12.71 14.46
CA GLU A 166 -17.76 -14.08 13.91
C GLU A 166 -18.85 -14.19 12.85
N GLN A 167 -18.44 -14.61 11.65
CA GLN A 167 -19.36 -14.87 10.54
C GLN A 167 -20.01 -16.24 10.77
N THR A 168 -21.35 -16.29 10.82
CA THR A 168 -22.10 -17.55 10.97
C THR A 168 -22.50 -18.13 9.63
N SER A 169 -22.74 -19.44 9.56
CA SER A 169 -23.23 -20.12 8.35
C SER A 169 -24.68 -19.77 7.96
N VAL A 170 -25.41 -19.04 8.80
CA VAL A 170 -26.83 -18.69 8.59
C VAL A 170 -26.95 -17.61 7.51
N VAL A 171 -27.85 -17.83 6.56
CA VAL A 171 -28.13 -16.93 5.44
C VAL A 171 -29.61 -16.58 5.41
N ASP A 172 -29.90 -15.35 5.03
CA ASP A 172 -31.22 -14.97 4.53
C ASP A 172 -31.25 -15.30 3.02
N GLU A 173 -31.96 -16.36 2.64
CA GLU A 173 -31.95 -17.00 1.30
C GLU A 173 -32.28 -16.03 0.16
N TYR A 174 -32.92 -14.89 0.46
CA TYR A 174 -33.38 -13.90 -0.51
C TYR A 174 -32.31 -12.95 -1.08
N ILE A 175 -31.02 -13.14 -0.77
CA ILE A 175 -29.99 -12.08 -0.94
C ILE A 175 -28.74 -12.55 -1.70
N ILE A 176 -28.91 -13.28 -2.80
CA ILE A 176 -27.88 -13.33 -3.84
C ILE A 176 -28.48 -12.84 -5.15
N MET A 177 -28.00 -11.68 -5.61
CA MET A 177 -28.30 -11.12 -6.92
C MET A 177 -27.00 -10.89 -7.69
N GLY A 178 -27.02 -11.18 -9.00
CA GLY A 178 -25.89 -10.97 -9.91
C GLY A 178 -24.74 -11.95 -9.68
N ARG A 179 -25.02 -13.09 -9.05
CA ARG A 179 -24.05 -14.17 -8.77
C ARG A 179 -24.57 -15.55 -9.18
N GLU A 180 -25.59 -15.58 -10.02
CA GLU A 180 -26.23 -16.81 -10.49
C GLU A 180 -25.20 -17.67 -11.23
N GLY A 181 -24.48 -17.08 -12.19
CA GLY A 181 -23.42 -17.77 -12.93
C GLY A 181 -22.22 -18.18 -12.06
N ASP A 182 -21.80 -17.33 -11.12
CA ASP A 182 -20.75 -17.69 -10.14
C ASP A 182 -21.18 -18.88 -9.27
N SER A 183 -22.46 -18.90 -8.87
CA SER A 183 -23.01 -19.98 -8.06
C SER A 183 -23.13 -21.28 -8.84
N GLU A 184 -23.57 -21.25 -10.09
CA GLU A 184 -23.67 -22.43 -10.95
C GLU A 184 -22.29 -23.04 -11.20
N ALA A 185 -21.31 -22.22 -11.60
CA ALA A 185 -19.95 -22.70 -11.86
C ALA A 185 -19.29 -23.34 -10.62
N LEU A 186 -19.50 -22.76 -9.44
CA LEU A 186 -19.00 -23.35 -8.19
C LEU A 186 -19.82 -24.57 -7.77
N LEU A 187 -21.11 -24.63 -8.04
CA LEU A 187 -21.95 -25.81 -7.74
C LEU A 187 -21.49 -27.02 -8.55
N GLU A 188 -21.26 -26.85 -9.85
CA GLU A 188 -20.73 -27.91 -10.72
C GLU A 188 -19.40 -28.45 -10.18
N LYS A 189 -18.53 -27.55 -9.72
CA LYS A 189 -17.28 -27.93 -9.05
C LYS A 189 -17.58 -28.71 -7.78
N LEU A 190 -18.40 -28.19 -6.87
CA LEU A 190 -18.69 -28.84 -5.59
C LEU A 190 -19.32 -30.24 -5.72
N LEU A 191 -20.07 -30.49 -6.79
CA LEU A 191 -20.76 -31.77 -7.00
C LEU A 191 -20.04 -32.70 -8.00
N GLY A 192 -19.06 -32.18 -8.76
CA GLY A 192 -18.38 -32.91 -9.84
C GLY A 192 -17.09 -33.65 -9.44
N TYR A 193 -16.56 -33.45 -8.23
CA TYR A 193 -15.27 -34.03 -7.79
C TYR A 193 -15.26 -35.56 -7.57
N GLU A 194 -16.37 -36.26 -7.82
CA GLU A 194 -16.43 -37.73 -7.68
C GLU A 194 -15.49 -38.47 -8.66
N ALA A 195 -15.10 -37.83 -9.77
CA ALA A 195 -14.29 -38.43 -10.83
C ALA A 195 -12.77 -38.27 -10.66
N LEU A 196 -12.32 -37.50 -9.67
CA LEU A 196 -10.89 -37.34 -9.38
C LEU A 196 -10.51 -38.38 -8.34
N ASP A 197 -9.48 -39.19 -8.61
CA ASP A 197 -8.99 -40.33 -7.80
C ASP A 197 -8.37 -39.90 -6.44
N ARG A 198 -8.93 -38.84 -5.82
CA ARG A 198 -8.52 -38.22 -4.56
C ARG A 198 -9.68 -38.27 -3.57
N ASN A 199 -9.34 -38.56 -2.31
CA ASN A 199 -10.31 -38.60 -1.22
C ASN A 199 -10.92 -37.22 -0.90
N VAL A 200 -10.10 -36.17 -0.90
CA VAL A 200 -10.53 -34.81 -0.54
C VAL A 200 -9.96 -33.80 -1.52
N SER A 201 -10.81 -32.89 -2.01
CA SER A 201 -10.42 -31.78 -2.89
C SER A 201 -10.55 -30.44 -2.17
N ILE A 202 -9.70 -29.48 -2.53
CA ILE A 202 -9.68 -28.13 -1.95
C ILE A 202 -10.07 -27.12 -3.03
N VAL A 203 -11.15 -26.38 -2.79
CA VAL A 203 -11.64 -25.33 -3.68
C VAL A 203 -11.49 -24.00 -2.96
N SER A 204 -10.86 -23.01 -3.58
CA SER A 204 -10.66 -21.68 -3.01
C SER A 204 -11.42 -20.60 -3.78
N ILE A 205 -12.25 -19.83 -3.08
CA ILE A 205 -12.86 -18.60 -3.59
C ILE A 205 -11.96 -17.42 -3.21
N ILE A 206 -11.39 -16.75 -4.21
CA ILE A 206 -10.39 -15.70 -4.07
C ILE A 206 -10.96 -14.37 -4.57
N GLY A 207 -10.66 -13.28 -3.88
CA GLY A 207 -11.04 -11.95 -4.33
C GLY A 207 -10.88 -10.88 -3.25
N MET A 208 -10.95 -9.61 -3.65
CA MET A 208 -10.80 -8.45 -2.77
C MET A 208 -11.75 -8.47 -1.55
N GLY A 209 -11.44 -7.72 -0.50
CA GLY A 209 -12.38 -7.49 0.60
C GLY A 209 -13.75 -7.02 0.08
N GLU A 210 -14.82 -7.43 0.75
CA GLU A 210 -16.20 -6.96 0.49
C GLU A 210 -16.83 -7.34 -0.86
N ILE A 211 -16.13 -8.13 -1.67
CA ILE A 211 -16.63 -8.62 -2.96
C ILE A 211 -17.73 -9.70 -2.86
N GLY A 212 -17.99 -10.22 -1.65
CA GLY A 212 -19.08 -11.18 -1.39
C GLY A 212 -18.69 -12.66 -1.32
N LYS A 213 -17.39 -13.00 -1.18
CA LYS A 213 -16.92 -14.41 -1.09
C LYS A 213 -17.64 -15.22 -0.02
N THR A 214 -17.67 -14.70 1.20
CA THR A 214 -18.33 -15.32 2.34
C THR A 214 -19.82 -15.48 2.10
N THR A 215 -20.49 -14.48 1.52
CA THR A 215 -21.91 -14.57 1.14
C THR A 215 -22.16 -15.68 0.13
N LEU A 216 -21.34 -15.77 -0.93
CA LEU A 216 -21.44 -16.82 -1.95
C LEU A 216 -21.19 -18.22 -1.35
N ALA A 217 -20.16 -18.36 -0.52
CA ALA A 217 -19.87 -19.62 0.17
C ALA A 217 -21.03 -20.05 1.07
N LYS A 218 -21.65 -19.13 1.83
CA LYS A 218 -22.80 -19.48 2.67
C LYS A 218 -24.02 -19.87 1.84
N PHE A 219 -24.26 -19.19 0.71
CA PHE A 219 -25.36 -19.56 -0.18
C PHE A 219 -25.18 -20.98 -0.73
N LEU A 220 -23.99 -21.31 -1.23
CA LEU A 220 -23.67 -22.66 -1.68
C LEU A 220 -23.80 -23.69 -0.56
N TYR A 221 -23.28 -23.38 0.63
CA TYR A 221 -23.34 -24.26 1.80
C TYR A 221 -24.78 -24.65 2.21
N ASN A 222 -25.74 -23.74 2.00
CA ASN A 222 -27.15 -23.93 2.34
C ASN A 222 -28.05 -24.27 1.14
N LYS A 223 -27.50 -24.55 -0.05
CA LYS A 223 -28.32 -25.04 -1.19
C LYS A 223 -28.73 -26.50 -0.96
N ASP A 224 -30.00 -26.82 -1.17
CA ASP A 224 -30.55 -28.18 -0.98
C ASP A 224 -29.68 -29.27 -1.65
N SER A 225 -29.34 -29.09 -2.93
CA SER A 225 -28.43 -29.99 -3.66
C SER A 225 -27.08 -30.24 -2.98
N VAL A 226 -26.51 -29.26 -2.27
CA VAL A 226 -25.28 -29.39 -1.50
C VAL A 226 -25.57 -30.05 -0.15
N MET A 227 -26.68 -29.68 0.51
CA MET A 227 -27.07 -30.28 1.78
C MET A 227 -27.34 -31.79 1.66
N ASP A 228 -27.93 -32.21 0.56
CA ASP A 228 -28.24 -33.62 0.28
C ASP A 228 -27.02 -34.41 -0.17
N HIS A 229 -26.01 -33.74 -0.76
CA HIS A 229 -24.81 -34.40 -1.28
C HIS A 229 -23.78 -34.74 -0.18
N PHE A 230 -23.66 -33.91 0.86
CA PHE A 230 -22.64 -34.07 1.90
C PHE A 230 -23.24 -34.55 3.23
N GLU A 231 -22.82 -35.71 3.70
CA GLU A 231 -23.27 -36.28 4.98
C GLU A 231 -22.88 -35.39 6.17
N LEU A 232 -21.65 -34.87 6.15
CA LEU A 232 -21.14 -33.98 7.18
C LEU A 232 -20.85 -32.61 6.58
N ARG A 233 -21.30 -31.56 7.27
CA ARG A 233 -21.01 -30.17 6.88
C ARG A 233 -20.53 -29.39 8.08
N ALA A 234 -19.47 -28.60 7.88
CA ALA A 234 -18.90 -27.75 8.92
C ALA A 234 -18.51 -26.38 8.35
N TRP A 235 -18.70 -25.34 9.16
CA TRP A 235 -18.30 -23.98 8.86
C TRP A 235 -17.43 -23.43 9.97
N VAL A 236 -16.21 -23.01 9.64
CA VAL A 236 -15.26 -22.46 10.61
C VAL A 236 -14.67 -21.17 10.06
N CYS A 237 -14.86 -20.08 10.80
CA CYS A 237 -14.17 -18.81 10.53
C CYS A 237 -12.74 -18.92 11.06
N VAL A 238 -11.75 -18.64 10.23
CA VAL A 238 -10.33 -18.70 10.62
C VAL A 238 -9.88 -17.33 11.10
N SER A 239 -9.28 -17.28 12.29
CA SER A 239 -8.71 -16.03 12.81
C SER A 239 -7.38 -15.68 12.12
N GLU A 240 -6.92 -14.44 12.26
CA GLU A 240 -5.66 -13.99 11.64
C GLU A 240 -4.43 -14.79 12.12
N GLN A 241 -4.48 -15.31 13.34
CA GLN A 241 -3.47 -16.23 13.87
C GLN A 241 -3.90 -17.67 13.59
N LEU A 242 -3.09 -18.37 12.80
CA LEU A 242 -3.31 -19.80 12.56
C LEU A 242 -2.90 -20.60 13.80
N ASP A 243 -3.89 -20.87 14.64
CA ASP A 243 -3.82 -21.79 15.76
C ASP A 243 -4.45 -23.12 15.36
N VAL A 244 -3.61 -24.07 15.00
CA VAL A 244 -4.01 -25.38 14.48
C VAL A 244 -4.90 -26.13 15.48
N PHE A 245 -4.64 -26.01 16.79
CA PHE A 245 -5.41 -26.69 17.82
C PHE A 245 -6.82 -26.11 17.92
N ASN A 246 -6.93 -24.79 18.07
CA ASN A 246 -8.23 -24.13 18.22
C ASN A 246 -9.11 -24.27 16.97
N ILE A 247 -8.51 -24.21 15.78
CA ILE A 247 -9.23 -24.43 14.52
C ILE A 247 -9.68 -25.89 14.41
N SER A 248 -8.80 -26.86 14.67
CA SER A 248 -9.16 -28.28 14.69
C SER A 248 -10.31 -28.55 15.67
N LYS A 249 -10.30 -27.88 16.84
CA LYS A 249 -11.34 -28.03 17.86
C LYS A 249 -12.67 -27.46 17.38
N ALA A 250 -12.65 -26.29 16.73
CA ALA A 250 -13.83 -25.70 16.12
C ALA A 250 -14.40 -26.59 14.99
N ILE A 251 -13.54 -27.18 14.15
CA ILE A 251 -13.95 -28.15 13.12
C ILE A 251 -14.63 -29.35 13.78
N PHE A 252 -14.03 -29.93 14.83
CA PHE A 252 -14.58 -31.08 15.53
C PHE A 252 -15.96 -30.76 16.14
N GLN A 253 -16.10 -29.60 16.77
CA GLN A 253 -17.37 -29.13 17.34
C GLN A 253 -18.43 -28.94 16.25
N ALA A 254 -18.07 -28.33 15.12
CA ALA A 254 -18.99 -28.11 14.01
C ALA A 254 -19.48 -29.42 13.37
N ILE A 255 -18.60 -30.42 13.23
CA ILE A 255 -18.94 -31.72 12.66
C ILE A 255 -19.80 -32.56 13.62
N THR A 256 -19.47 -32.55 14.91
CA THR A 256 -20.06 -33.50 15.87
C THR A 256 -21.20 -32.91 16.69
N GLY A 257 -21.34 -31.58 16.73
CA GLY A 257 -22.23 -30.87 17.64
C GLY A 257 -21.84 -31.00 19.12
N LYS A 258 -20.65 -31.54 19.43
CA LYS A 258 -20.20 -31.83 20.80
C LYS A 258 -18.95 -31.05 21.15
N ASN A 259 -18.89 -30.62 22.42
CA ASN A 259 -17.65 -30.15 23.01
C ASN A 259 -16.83 -31.36 23.46
N GLY A 260 -15.67 -31.56 22.83
CA GLY A 260 -14.67 -32.51 23.28
C GLY A 260 -13.61 -31.83 24.13
N ASP A 261 -13.23 -32.48 25.23
CA ASP A 261 -12.07 -32.08 26.02
C ASP A 261 -10.87 -32.91 25.57
N PHE A 262 -9.93 -32.24 24.89
CA PHE A 262 -8.75 -32.87 24.31
C PHE A 262 -7.52 -32.31 25.00
N ALA A 263 -6.69 -33.19 25.55
CA ALA A 263 -5.48 -32.78 26.27
C ALA A 263 -4.39 -32.22 25.34
N ASN A 264 -4.37 -32.65 24.07
CA ASN A 264 -3.39 -32.24 23.09
C ASN A 264 -3.94 -32.36 21.65
N LEU A 265 -3.15 -31.88 20.68
CA LEU A 265 -3.51 -31.87 19.26
C LEU A 265 -3.67 -33.28 18.68
N ASP A 266 -2.83 -34.22 19.09
CA ASP A 266 -2.85 -35.59 18.59
C ASP A 266 -4.19 -36.28 18.89
N MET A 267 -4.64 -36.22 20.15
CA MET A 267 -5.94 -36.80 20.54
C MET A 267 -7.12 -36.18 19.76
N LEU A 268 -7.05 -34.87 19.50
CA LEU A 268 -8.06 -34.16 18.70
C LEU A 268 -8.02 -34.57 17.23
N HIS A 269 -6.83 -34.71 16.64
CA HIS A 269 -6.65 -35.14 15.25
C HIS A 269 -7.06 -36.60 15.04
N VAL A 270 -6.75 -37.49 15.98
CA VAL A 270 -7.25 -38.88 15.97
C VAL A 270 -8.77 -38.90 16.00
N ALA A 271 -9.40 -38.15 16.91
CA ALA A 271 -10.84 -38.09 17.01
C ALA A 271 -11.51 -37.48 15.76
N LEU A 272 -10.91 -36.46 15.15
CA LEU A 272 -11.37 -35.90 13.88
C LEU A 272 -11.28 -36.93 12.75
N LYS A 273 -10.13 -37.61 12.63
CA LYS A 273 -9.90 -38.64 11.63
C LYS A 273 -10.93 -39.75 11.72
N GLU A 274 -11.21 -40.26 12.92
CA GLU A 274 -12.24 -41.28 13.15
C GLU A 274 -13.64 -40.81 12.73
N ARG A 275 -13.97 -39.54 12.97
CA ARG A 275 -15.28 -38.97 12.61
C ARG A 275 -15.46 -38.75 11.12
N LEU A 276 -14.39 -38.40 10.41
CA LEU A 276 -14.40 -38.12 8.97
C LEU A 276 -14.19 -39.37 8.10
N SER A 277 -13.56 -40.41 8.66
CA SER A 277 -13.18 -41.62 7.94
C SER A 277 -14.38 -42.26 7.22
N GLY A 278 -14.27 -42.37 5.89
CA GLY A 278 -15.28 -43.02 5.05
C GLY A 278 -16.59 -42.25 4.90
N ARG A 279 -16.64 -40.98 5.31
CA ARG A 279 -17.80 -40.10 5.15
C ARG A 279 -17.51 -39.01 4.15
N LYS A 280 -18.53 -38.65 3.37
CA LYS A 280 -18.44 -37.51 2.46
C LYS A 280 -18.76 -36.22 3.21
N PHE A 281 -17.83 -35.26 3.21
CA PHE A 281 -17.98 -34.02 3.97
C PHE A 281 -17.70 -32.76 3.16
N LEU A 282 -18.33 -31.65 3.56
CA LEU A 282 -18.00 -30.29 3.15
C LEU A 282 -17.53 -29.48 4.35
N LEU A 283 -16.28 -29.03 4.32
CA LEU A 283 -15.71 -28.13 5.33
C LEU A 283 -15.47 -26.76 4.71
N VAL A 284 -16.11 -25.72 5.26
CA VAL A 284 -15.83 -24.33 4.88
C VAL A 284 -14.86 -23.69 5.87
N LEU A 285 -13.73 -23.21 5.36
CA LEU A 285 -12.76 -22.38 6.07
C LEU A 285 -12.88 -20.92 5.57
N ASP A 286 -13.57 -20.08 6.34
CA ASP A 286 -13.92 -18.72 5.94
C ASP A 286 -12.87 -17.69 6.41
N ASP A 287 -12.59 -16.71 5.54
CA ASP A 287 -11.70 -15.55 5.71
C ASP A 287 -10.26 -15.93 6.12
N VAL A 288 -9.62 -16.80 5.35
CA VAL A 288 -8.26 -17.29 5.62
C VAL A 288 -7.19 -16.28 5.18
N TRP A 289 -6.22 -15.98 6.06
CA TRP A 289 -5.13 -15.00 5.81
C TRP A 289 -3.71 -15.55 5.88
N ASN A 290 -3.49 -16.62 6.65
CA ASN A 290 -2.16 -17.10 7.01
C ASN A 290 -1.49 -17.90 5.88
N GLU A 291 -0.18 -17.70 5.68
CA GLU A 291 0.61 -18.30 4.58
C GLU A 291 1.59 -19.40 5.08
N ASP A 292 1.48 -19.86 6.34
CA ASP A 292 2.38 -20.85 6.93
C ASP A 292 2.03 -22.26 6.46
N GLN A 293 2.80 -22.76 5.49
CA GLN A 293 2.59 -24.06 4.89
C GLN A 293 2.64 -25.21 5.91
N ILE A 294 3.58 -25.18 6.86
CA ILE A 294 3.77 -26.27 7.82
C ILE A 294 2.53 -26.42 8.70
N LYS A 295 1.95 -25.30 9.14
CA LYS A 295 0.73 -25.31 9.94
C LYS A 295 -0.49 -25.77 9.13
N TRP A 296 -0.60 -25.41 7.86
CA TRP A 296 -1.67 -25.90 6.99
C TRP A 296 -1.58 -27.40 6.73
N ASP A 297 -0.38 -27.91 6.47
CA ASP A 297 -0.16 -29.34 6.27
C ASP A 297 -0.51 -30.12 7.56
N LEU A 298 -0.17 -29.57 8.72
CA LEU A 298 -0.59 -30.14 10.01
C LEU A 298 -2.12 -30.13 10.18
N LEU A 299 -2.80 -29.01 9.89
CA LEU A 299 -4.26 -28.90 9.99
C LEU A 299 -5.00 -29.84 9.03
N LYS A 300 -4.47 -30.04 7.82
CA LYS A 300 -5.07 -30.91 6.78
C LYS A 300 -4.90 -32.39 7.10
N SER A 301 -3.88 -32.77 7.86
CA SER A 301 -3.52 -34.18 8.09
C SER A 301 -4.66 -35.10 8.59
N PRO A 302 -5.58 -34.70 9.50
CA PRO A 302 -6.73 -35.53 9.87
C PRO A 302 -7.88 -35.53 8.86
N LEU A 303 -7.88 -34.61 7.88
CA LEU A 303 -9.01 -34.41 6.97
C LEU A 303 -8.94 -35.33 5.74
N VAL A 304 -7.75 -35.75 5.32
CA VAL A 304 -7.51 -36.51 4.07
C VAL A 304 -8.13 -37.92 4.02
N VAL A 305 -8.74 -38.38 5.12
CA VAL A 305 -9.41 -39.69 5.23
C VAL A 305 -10.88 -39.68 4.79
N GLY A 306 -11.38 -38.55 4.31
CA GLY A 306 -12.73 -38.43 3.78
C GLY A 306 -13.01 -39.41 2.64
N GLN A 307 -14.29 -39.68 2.41
CA GLN A 307 -14.72 -40.40 1.21
C GLN A 307 -14.44 -39.53 -0.04
N PRO A 308 -14.05 -40.14 -1.19
CA PRO A 308 -13.97 -39.44 -2.46
C PRO A 308 -15.17 -38.53 -2.74
N GLY A 309 -14.89 -37.33 -3.24
CA GLY A 309 -15.86 -36.26 -3.38
C GLY A 309 -16.03 -35.38 -2.13
N SER A 310 -15.28 -35.60 -1.05
CA SER A 310 -15.24 -34.65 0.09
C SER A 310 -14.52 -33.37 -0.30
N ILE A 311 -14.96 -32.22 0.23
CA ILE A 311 -14.47 -30.90 -0.17
C ILE A 311 -14.11 -30.03 1.02
N ILE A 312 -12.98 -29.34 0.91
CA ILE A 312 -12.63 -28.19 1.74
C ILE A 312 -12.80 -26.93 0.89
N LEU A 313 -13.80 -26.11 1.21
CA LEU A 313 -14.05 -24.82 0.58
C LEU A 313 -13.37 -23.71 1.39
N VAL A 314 -12.51 -22.92 0.76
CA VAL A 314 -11.74 -21.87 1.40
C VAL A 314 -12.17 -20.52 0.85
N THR A 315 -12.42 -19.52 1.69
CA THR A 315 -12.56 -18.13 1.21
C THR A 315 -11.34 -17.33 1.65
N THR A 316 -10.73 -16.59 0.72
CA THR A 316 -9.53 -15.79 1.03
C THR A 316 -9.42 -14.54 0.15
N ARG A 317 -8.70 -13.53 0.66
CA ARG A 317 -8.33 -12.34 -0.11
C ARG A 317 -6.94 -12.44 -0.72
N ASN A 318 -6.18 -13.44 -0.30
CA ASN A 318 -4.79 -13.62 -0.65
C ASN A 318 -4.63 -14.88 -1.49
N MET A 319 -4.29 -14.72 -2.77
CA MET A 319 -4.14 -15.87 -3.66
C MET A 319 -3.02 -16.83 -3.24
N ARG A 320 -2.00 -16.35 -2.51
CA ARG A 320 -0.93 -17.21 -1.98
C ARG A 320 -1.46 -18.26 -1.00
N VAL A 321 -2.54 -17.97 -0.28
CA VAL A 321 -3.19 -18.94 0.61
C VAL A 321 -3.69 -20.14 -0.18
N ALA A 322 -4.30 -19.92 -1.35
CA ALA A 322 -4.75 -21.02 -2.22
C ALA A 322 -3.57 -21.86 -2.71
N SER A 323 -2.44 -21.23 -3.04
CA SER A 323 -1.22 -21.94 -3.44
C SER A 323 -0.63 -22.78 -2.29
N VAL A 324 -0.50 -22.20 -1.10
CA VAL A 324 0.05 -22.87 0.10
C VAL A 324 -0.85 -24.02 0.57
N MET A 325 -2.16 -23.88 0.40
CA MET A 325 -3.13 -24.93 0.71
C MET A 325 -3.12 -26.07 -0.31
N TYR A 326 -2.46 -25.88 -1.46
CA TYR A 326 -2.51 -26.75 -2.63
C TYR A 326 -3.93 -26.92 -3.16
N SER A 327 -4.66 -25.81 -3.31
CA SER A 327 -6.01 -25.81 -3.85
C SER A 327 -6.04 -26.42 -5.25
N ASP A 328 -6.91 -27.41 -5.44
CA ASP A 328 -7.15 -28.04 -6.74
C ASP A 328 -7.79 -27.04 -7.71
N GLU A 329 -8.58 -26.11 -7.17
CA GLU A 329 -9.26 -25.08 -7.95
C GLU A 329 -9.23 -23.73 -7.22
N ALA A 330 -8.87 -22.68 -7.96
CA ALA A 330 -8.81 -21.30 -7.49
C ALA A 330 -9.82 -20.45 -8.27
N TYR A 331 -11.01 -20.26 -7.70
CA TYR A 331 -12.09 -19.47 -8.29
C TYR A 331 -11.92 -17.98 -7.96
N HIS A 332 -11.57 -17.17 -8.96
CA HIS A 332 -11.46 -15.72 -8.81
C HIS A 332 -12.82 -15.04 -8.95
N LEU A 333 -13.37 -14.57 -7.84
CA LEU A 333 -14.65 -13.88 -7.81
C LEU A 333 -14.51 -12.46 -8.39
N LYS A 334 -15.33 -12.14 -9.40
CA LYS A 334 -15.32 -10.83 -10.08
C LYS A 334 -16.19 -9.79 -9.36
N LEU A 335 -16.07 -8.53 -9.71
CA LEU A 335 -17.02 -7.48 -9.26
C LEU A 335 -18.39 -7.71 -9.89
N LEU A 336 -19.45 -7.17 -9.30
CA LEU A 336 -20.76 -7.18 -9.95
C LEU A 336 -20.73 -6.33 -11.23
N SER A 337 -21.56 -6.70 -12.19
CA SER A 337 -21.86 -5.80 -13.32
C SER A 337 -22.51 -4.52 -12.80
N ASN A 338 -22.42 -3.43 -13.57
CA ASN A 338 -23.07 -2.18 -13.17
C ASN A 338 -24.59 -2.35 -13.03
N GLU A 339 -25.20 -3.18 -13.87
CA GLU A 339 -26.63 -3.47 -13.84
C GLU A 339 -27.00 -4.21 -12.54
N ASP A 340 -26.30 -5.31 -12.24
CA ASP A 340 -26.53 -6.08 -11.01
C ASP A 340 -26.25 -5.26 -9.75
N ALA A 341 -25.20 -4.44 -9.77
CA ALA A 341 -24.84 -3.54 -8.68
C ALA A 341 -25.93 -2.49 -8.43
N LEU A 342 -26.50 -1.92 -9.50
CA LEU A 342 -27.59 -0.95 -9.42
C LEU A 342 -28.87 -1.60 -8.89
N SER A 343 -29.20 -2.80 -9.36
CA SER A 343 -30.34 -3.58 -8.85
C SER A 343 -30.17 -3.96 -7.38
N LEU A 344 -28.98 -4.42 -6.96
CA LEU A 344 -28.69 -4.72 -5.56
C LEU A 344 -28.84 -3.49 -4.67
N PHE A 345 -28.35 -2.35 -5.14
CA PHE A 345 -28.46 -1.10 -4.41
C PHE A 345 -29.92 -0.64 -4.30
N ALA A 346 -30.69 -0.69 -5.40
CA ALA A 346 -32.11 -0.36 -5.42
C ALA A 346 -32.92 -1.23 -4.44
N GLN A 347 -32.65 -2.53 -4.41
CA GLN A 347 -33.34 -3.45 -3.51
C GLN A 347 -33.13 -3.07 -2.04
N HIS A 348 -31.92 -2.67 -1.66
CA HIS A 348 -31.63 -2.31 -0.28
C HIS A 348 -32.05 -0.88 0.10
N ALA A 349 -31.98 0.07 -0.84
CA ALA A 349 -32.36 1.47 -0.62
C ALA A 349 -33.87 1.73 -0.73
N LEU A 350 -34.52 1.11 -1.72
CA LEU A 350 -35.91 1.41 -2.09
C LEU A 350 -36.84 0.23 -1.81
N GLY A 351 -36.32 -0.99 -1.67
CA GLY A 351 -37.14 -2.21 -1.60
C GLY A 351 -37.65 -2.67 -2.97
N GLU A 352 -37.09 -2.13 -4.06
CA GLU A 352 -37.52 -2.37 -5.44
C GLU A 352 -36.36 -2.96 -6.28
N LYS A 353 -36.67 -3.59 -7.41
CA LYS A 353 -35.63 -4.23 -8.26
C LYS A 353 -34.77 -3.23 -9.04
N ASN A 354 -35.28 -2.03 -9.25
CA ASN A 354 -34.66 -0.98 -10.05
C ASN A 354 -35.18 0.40 -9.60
N PHE A 355 -34.87 1.43 -10.40
CA PHE A 355 -35.22 2.81 -10.13
C PHE A 355 -36.41 3.31 -10.97
N ASP A 356 -37.17 2.43 -11.63
CA ASP A 356 -38.23 2.83 -12.57
C ASP A 356 -39.30 3.71 -11.89
N SER A 357 -39.63 3.42 -10.64
CA SER A 357 -40.57 4.22 -9.82
C SER A 357 -39.95 5.50 -9.23
N HIS A 358 -38.64 5.70 -9.42
CA HIS A 358 -37.81 6.70 -8.76
C HIS A 358 -36.83 7.42 -9.72
N PRO A 359 -37.33 8.02 -10.83
CA PRO A 359 -36.47 8.57 -11.90
C PRO A 359 -35.53 9.68 -11.43
N THR A 360 -35.92 10.46 -10.41
CA THR A 360 -35.08 11.53 -9.84
C THR A 360 -33.88 11.02 -9.05
N LEU A 361 -33.92 9.76 -8.59
CA LEU A 361 -32.85 9.14 -7.79
C LEU A 361 -31.90 8.29 -8.63
N VAL A 362 -32.22 8.01 -9.90
CA VAL A 362 -31.40 7.18 -10.81
C VAL A 362 -29.96 7.68 -10.87
N LEU A 363 -29.76 8.97 -11.19
CA LEU A 363 -28.42 9.55 -11.34
C LEU A 363 -27.61 9.50 -10.02
N HIS A 364 -28.28 9.69 -8.88
CA HIS A 364 -27.65 9.55 -7.57
C HIS A 364 -27.26 8.10 -7.29
N GLY A 365 -28.15 7.16 -7.60
CA GLY A 365 -27.90 5.72 -7.47
C GLY A 365 -26.74 5.25 -8.33
N GLU A 366 -26.71 5.63 -9.61
CA GLU A 366 -25.60 5.36 -10.53
C GLU A 366 -24.29 5.96 -10.02
N GLY A 367 -24.31 7.19 -9.50
CA GLY A 367 -23.16 7.84 -8.89
C GLY A 367 -22.61 7.06 -7.68
N ILE A 368 -23.49 6.63 -6.78
CA ILE A 368 -23.11 5.85 -5.59
C ILE A 368 -22.56 4.48 -5.99
N VAL A 369 -23.22 3.79 -6.93
CA VAL A 369 -22.79 2.48 -7.45
C VAL A 369 -21.41 2.58 -8.08
N LYS A 370 -21.20 3.59 -8.94
CA LYS A 370 -19.90 3.87 -9.55
C LYS A 370 -18.82 4.11 -8.49
N LYS A 371 -19.12 4.88 -7.45
CA LYS A 371 -18.20 5.14 -6.33
C LYS A 371 -17.85 3.88 -5.53
N CYS A 372 -18.78 2.94 -5.40
CA CYS A 372 -18.55 1.66 -4.73
C CYS A 372 -17.81 0.64 -5.59
N GLY A 373 -17.75 0.85 -6.92
CA GLY A 373 -17.08 -0.03 -7.88
C GLY A 373 -17.66 -1.45 -7.93
N GLY A 374 -18.96 -1.61 -7.70
CA GLY A 374 -19.62 -2.92 -7.81
C GLY A 374 -19.35 -3.89 -6.64
N LEU A 375 -18.88 -3.39 -5.49
CA LEU A 375 -18.69 -4.21 -4.28
C LEU A 375 -20.01 -4.45 -3.52
N PRO A 376 -20.54 -5.68 -3.49
CA PRO A 376 -21.89 -5.96 -2.96
C PRO A 376 -22.10 -5.56 -1.50
N VAL A 377 -21.10 -5.79 -0.63
CA VAL A 377 -21.23 -5.52 0.81
C VAL A 377 -21.31 -4.02 1.09
N VAL A 378 -20.56 -3.21 0.33
CA VAL A 378 -20.61 -1.74 0.43
C VAL A 378 -21.96 -1.24 -0.06
N LEU A 379 -22.40 -1.70 -1.24
CA LEU A 379 -23.69 -1.33 -1.84
C LEU A 379 -24.85 -1.64 -0.89
N LYS A 380 -24.89 -2.85 -0.34
CA LYS A 380 -25.90 -3.24 0.66
C LYS A 380 -25.89 -2.32 1.88
N THR A 381 -24.71 -2.01 2.41
CA THR A 381 -24.57 -1.15 3.59
C THR A 381 -25.11 0.26 3.31
N LEU A 382 -24.70 0.87 2.20
CA LEU A 382 -25.16 2.21 1.83
C LEU A 382 -26.64 2.23 1.47
N GLY A 383 -27.13 1.20 0.78
CA GLY A 383 -28.55 1.07 0.46
C GLY A 383 -29.38 1.00 1.73
N MET A 384 -28.96 0.18 2.72
CA MET A 384 -29.63 0.13 4.02
C MET A 384 -29.61 1.46 4.77
N LEU A 385 -28.56 2.28 4.64
CA LEU A 385 -28.52 3.63 5.23
C LEU A 385 -29.56 4.58 4.61
N LEU A 386 -29.86 4.40 3.33
CA LEU A 386 -30.85 5.17 2.59
C LEU A 386 -32.25 4.53 2.60
N LYS A 387 -32.44 3.42 3.32
CA LYS A 387 -33.64 2.61 3.23
C LYS A 387 -34.91 3.44 3.48
N GLY A 388 -35.76 3.54 2.45
CA GLY A 388 -37.02 4.29 2.50
C GLY A 388 -36.88 5.81 2.41
N ASN A 389 -35.65 6.34 2.32
CA ASN A 389 -35.40 7.76 2.15
C ASN A 389 -35.48 8.13 0.66
N LYS A 390 -36.51 8.89 0.30
CA LYS A 390 -36.76 9.36 -1.07
C LYS A 390 -36.29 10.80 -1.31
N ASN A 391 -35.62 11.42 -0.34
CA ASN A 391 -35.12 12.79 -0.45
C ASN A 391 -33.78 12.82 -1.21
N GLY A 392 -33.73 13.52 -2.35
CA GLY A 392 -32.52 13.66 -3.17
C GLY A 392 -31.32 14.23 -2.40
N ASP A 393 -31.55 15.18 -1.48
CA ASP A 393 -30.47 15.85 -0.75
C ASP A 393 -29.65 14.88 0.13
N GLU A 394 -30.30 13.90 0.75
CA GLU A 394 -29.61 12.90 1.57
C GLU A 394 -28.81 11.90 0.71
N TRP A 395 -29.29 11.61 -0.50
CA TRP A 395 -28.57 10.82 -1.48
C TRP A 395 -27.35 11.56 -2.01
N GLU A 396 -27.49 12.85 -2.31
CA GLU A 396 -26.38 13.72 -2.71
C GLU A 396 -25.33 13.84 -1.60
N LYS A 397 -25.77 14.02 -0.35
CA LYS A 397 -24.88 14.04 0.82
C LYS A 397 -24.10 12.74 0.98
N LEU A 398 -24.75 11.59 0.79
CA LEU A 398 -24.07 10.29 0.84
C LEU A 398 -23.10 10.12 -0.34
N LEU A 399 -23.52 10.50 -1.54
CA LEU A 399 -22.68 10.50 -2.73
C LEU A 399 -21.41 11.34 -2.52
N ASN A 400 -21.51 12.46 -1.82
CA ASN A 400 -20.40 13.36 -1.50
C ASN A 400 -19.57 12.93 -0.28
N SER A 401 -19.99 11.90 0.48
CA SER A 401 -19.29 11.44 1.69
C SER A 401 -18.08 10.52 1.40
N GLU A 402 -17.09 10.46 2.30
CA GLU A 402 -16.00 9.47 2.18
C GLU A 402 -16.49 8.06 2.55
N ILE A 403 -16.51 7.16 1.56
CA ILE A 403 -16.88 5.75 1.74
C ILE A 403 -15.59 4.94 1.78
N LEU A 404 -15.04 4.73 2.97
CA LEU A 404 -13.91 3.81 3.15
C LEU A 404 -14.28 2.68 4.11
N PRO A 405 -14.61 1.49 3.56
CA PRO A 405 -15.07 0.38 4.36
C PRO A 405 -14.01 -0.17 5.33
N LYS A 406 -14.46 -0.69 6.47
CA LYS A 406 -13.58 -1.15 7.56
C LYS A 406 -12.69 -2.32 7.13
N ASP A 407 -13.22 -3.24 6.33
CA ASP A 407 -12.51 -4.45 5.93
C ASP A 407 -11.38 -4.17 4.93
N LEU A 408 -11.52 -3.13 4.10
CA LEU A 408 -10.43 -2.67 3.26
C LEU A 408 -9.29 -2.09 4.10
N ARG A 409 -9.59 -1.32 5.15
CA ARG A 409 -8.59 -0.83 6.10
C ARG A 409 -7.83 -1.97 6.79
N LEU A 410 -8.52 -3.03 7.20
CA LEU A 410 -7.87 -4.21 7.78
C LEU A 410 -6.90 -4.88 6.81
N SER A 411 -7.25 -4.95 5.53
CA SER A 411 -6.36 -5.49 4.49
C SER A 411 -5.03 -4.72 4.42
N TYR A 412 -5.07 -3.39 4.58
CA TYR A 412 -3.84 -2.56 4.69
C TYR A 412 -3.08 -2.79 5.99
N TYR A 413 -3.76 -2.88 7.14
CA TYR A 413 -3.08 -3.07 8.42
C TYR A 413 -2.32 -4.41 8.50
N ASN A 414 -2.80 -5.42 7.77
CA ASN A 414 -2.19 -6.74 7.67
C ASN A 414 -1.03 -6.81 6.66
N LEU A 415 -0.75 -5.74 5.91
CA LEU A 415 0.44 -5.69 5.06
C LEU A 415 1.72 -5.69 5.90
N PRO A 416 2.77 -6.38 5.44
CA PRO A 416 4.13 -6.17 5.92
C PRO A 416 4.51 -4.68 5.89
N PRO A 417 5.33 -4.20 6.84
CA PRO A 417 5.64 -2.78 6.96
C PRO A 417 6.30 -2.20 5.71
N HIS A 418 7.14 -2.94 5.00
CA HIS A 418 7.78 -2.48 3.76
C HIS A 418 6.75 -2.23 2.63
N LEU A 419 5.70 -3.06 2.49
CA LEU A 419 4.66 -2.88 1.47
C LEU A 419 3.72 -1.71 1.72
N LYS A 420 3.52 -1.33 2.99
CA LYS A 420 2.60 -0.25 3.36
C LYS A 420 3.03 1.12 2.79
N LEU A 421 4.33 1.38 2.64
CA LEU A 421 4.85 2.60 2.01
C LEU A 421 4.68 2.54 0.49
N LEU A 422 5.03 1.41 -0.13
CA LEU A 422 4.88 1.19 -1.58
C LEU A 422 3.42 1.33 -2.02
N PHE A 423 2.50 0.78 -1.24
CA PHE A 423 1.07 0.93 -1.47
C PHE A 423 0.61 2.39 -1.31
N ALA A 424 1.05 3.09 -0.26
CA ALA A 424 0.72 4.49 -0.08
C ALA A 424 1.23 5.38 -1.23
N TYR A 425 2.41 5.08 -1.78
CA TYR A 425 2.95 5.77 -2.96
C TYR A 425 2.02 5.69 -4.17
N CYS A 426 1.26 4.60 -4.29
CA CYS A 426 0.30 4.45 -5.37
C CYS A 426 -0.87 5.45 -5.29
N SER A 427 -1.06 6.18 -4.18
CA SER A 427 -2.06 7.27 -4.09
C SER A 427 -1.79 8.40 -5.09
N LEU A 428 -0.58 8.48 -5.64
CA LEU A 428 -0.20 9.44 -6.68
C LEU A 428 -0.88 9.15 -8.03
N PHE A 429 -1.37 7.93 -8.24
CA PHE A 429 -2.13 7.60 -9.45
C PHE A 429 -3.61 7.91 -9.25
N PRO A 430 -4.32 8.52 -10.23
CA PRO A 430 -5.76 8.72 -10.15
C PRO A 430 -6.54 7.39 -10.11
N LYS A 431 -7.82 7.50 -9.76
CA LYS A 431 -8.79 6.41 -9.92
C LYS A 431 -8.86 5.95 -11.37
N GLY A 432 -8.98 4.64 -11.57
CA GLY A 432 -8.94 4.02 -12.89
C GLY A 432 -7.61 4.10 -13.64
N TYR A 433 -6.53 4.64 -13.05
CA TYR A 433 -5.23 4.74 -13.74
C TYR A 433 -4.67 3.35 -14.04
N VAL A 434 -4.32 3.15 -15.32
CA VAL A 434 -3.70 1.92 -15.80
C VAL A 434 -2.18 2.11 -15.83
N PHE A 435 -1.46 1.32 -15.04
CA PHE A 435 -0.01 1.41 -14.87
C PHE A 435 0.72 0.14 -15.31
N ASP A 436 1.97 0.33 -15.75
CA ASP A 436 2.88 -0.76 -16.06
C ASP A 436 3.65 -1.21 -14.80
N LYS A 437 3.85 -2.53 -14.68
CA LYS A 437 4.55 -3.13 -13.53
C LYS A 437 6.00 -2.64 -13.41
N LYS A 438 6.74 -2.59 -14.52
CA LYS A 438 8.16 -2.20 -14.51
C LYS A 438 8.29 -0.71 -14.19
N GLU A 439 7.41 0.12 -14.72
CA GLU A 439 7.38 1.56 -14.40
C GLU A 439 7.20 1.79 -12.89
N LEU A 440 6.21 1.15 -12.27
CA LEU A 440 5.97 1.31 -10.83
C LEU A 440 7.17 0.86 -9.99
N ILE A 441 7.82 -0.24 -10.38
CA ILE A 441 9.03 -0.72 -9.70
C ILE A 441 10.17 0.29 -9.82
N LEU A 442 10.38 0.88 -11.00
CA LEU A 442 11.40 1.93 -11.19
C LEU A 442 11.11 3.17 -10.34
N LEU A 443 9.85 3.55 -10.17
CA LEU A 443 9.46 4.64 -9.27
C LEU A 443 9.81 4.31 -7.81
N TRP A 444 9.52 3.09 -7.34
CA TRP A 444 9.88 2.64 -5.99
C TRP A 444 11.39 2.55 -5.77
N MET A 445 12.14 2.11 -6.79
CA MET A 445 13.60 2.10 -6.77
C MET A 445 14.18 3.50 -6.67
N GLY A 446 13.68 4.44 -7.47
CA GLY A 446 14.17 5.82 -7.50
C GLY A 446 13.92 6.61 -6.23
N GLU A 447 12.90 6.24 -5.44
CA GLU A 447 12.70 6.80 -4.11
C GLU A 447 13.59 6.16 -3.04
N GLY A 448 14.24 5.03 -3.36
CA GLY A 448 15.02 4.24 -2.41
C GLY A 448 14.16 3.43 -1.45
N PHE A 449 12.90 3.13 -1.80
CA PHE A 449 12.01 2.34 -0.93
C PHE A 449 12.35 0.85 -0.88
N LEU A 450 13.20 0.39 -1.81
CA LEU A 450 13.67 -0.98 -1.90
C LEU A 450 15.05 -1.11 -1.24
N SER A 451 15.11 -0.91 0.07
CA SER A 451 16.35 -1.08 0.83
C SER A 451 16.73 -2.56 0.98
N GLN A 452 18.01 -2.87 0.77
CA GLN A 452 18.55 -4.22 0.88
C GLN A 452 18.85 -4.55 2.35
N LEU A 453 18.27 -5.63 2.86
CA LEU A 453 18.71 -6.25 4.12
C LEU A 453 19.80 -7.32 3.87
N ASN A 454 19.91 -7.83 2.64
CA ASN A 454 20.82 -8.91 2.24
C ASN A 454 21.49 -8.57 0.90
N ASP A 455 22.81 -8.74 0.81
CA ASP A 455 23.66 -8.38 -0.35
C ASP A 455 23.41 -9.21 -1.64
N HIS A 456 22.51 -10.19 -1.63
CA HIS A 456 22.36 -11.18 -2.71
C HIS A 456 21.22 -10.93 -3.69
N THR A 457 20.30 -9.99 -3.41
CA THR A 457 19.11 -9.74 -4.24
C THR A 457 19.16 -8.36 -4.91
N SER A 458 18.93 -8.30 -6.22
CA SER A 458 18.83 -7.02 -6.94
C SER A 458 17.56 -6.26 -6.54
N MET A 459 17.62 -4.92 -6.58
CA MET A 459 16.46 -4.06 -6.25
C MET A 459 15.28 -4.32 -7.21
N GLU A 460 15.56 -4.61 -8.47
CA GLU A 460 14.54 -4.96 -9.48
C GLU A 460 13.81 -6.25 -9.08
N SER A 461 14.56 -7.27 -8.65
CA SER A 461 13.97 -8.54 -8.20
C SER A 461 13.13 -8.36 -6.94
N LEU A 462 13.63 -7.57 -5.98
CA LEU A 462 12.89 -7.24 -4.76
C LEU A 462 11.61 -6.45 -5.07
N GLY A 463 11.68 -5.50 -5.99
CA GLY A 463 10.51 -4.75 -6.47
C GLY A 463 9.48 -5.64 -7.15
N HIS A 464 9.93 -6.63 -7.94
CA HIS A 464 9.05 -7.64 -8.52
C HIS A 464 8.35 -8.48 -7.46
N GLU A 465 9.06 -8.94 -6.43
CA GLU A 465 8.50 -9.71 -5.32
C GLU A 465 7.41 -8.91 -4.58
N TYR A 466 7.72 -7.66 -4.23
CA TYR A 466 6.78 -6.78 -3.53
C TYR A 466 5.55 -6.44 -4.37
N PHE A 467 5.72 -6.24 -5.69
CA PHE A 467 4.61 -6.05 -6.60
C PHE A 467 3.70 -7.29 -6.63
N GLU A 468 4.28 -8.48 -6.79
CA GLU A 468 3.51 -9.73 -6.81
C GLU A 468 2.82 -9.99 -5.47
N GLU A 469 3.37 -9.53 -4.35
CA GLU A 469 2.67 -9.61 -3.07
C GLU A 469 1.44 -8.71 -2.99
N LEU A 470 1.56 -7.45 -3.40
CA LEU A 470 0.42 -6.53 -3.45
C LEU A 470 -0.68 -7.04 -4.40
N LYS A 471 -0.28 -7.58 -5.55
CA LYS A 471 -1.18 -8.26 -6.48
C LYS A 471 -1.83 -9.48 -5.83
N ALA A 472 -1.05 -10.34 -5.17
CA ALA A 472 -1.56 -11.55 -4.54
C ALA A 472 -2.59 -11.27 -3.44
N ARG A 473 -2.41 -10.15 -2.73
CA ARG A 473 -3.34 -9.66 -1.70
C ARG A 473 -4.51 -8.84 -2.28
N SER A 474 -4.72 -8.88 -3.60
CA SER A 474 -5.80 -8.21 -4.33
C SER A 474 -5.79 -6.67 -4.26
N PHE A 475 -4.64 -6.03 -3.97
CA PHE A 475 -4.51 -4.57 -4.07
C PHE A 475 -4.37 -4.11 -5.52
N PHE A 476 -3.76 -4.93 -6.37
CA PHE A 476 -3.64 -4.71 -7.81
C PHE A 476 -4.42 -5.77 -8.58
N GLN A 477 -4.99 -5.36 -9.70
CA GLN A 477 -5.75 -6.22 -10.61
C GLN A 477 -5.28 -5.99 -12.04
N HIS A 478 -5.44 -6.98 -12.91
CA HIS A 478 -5.18 -6.78 -14.34
C HIS A 478 -6.17 -5.77 -14.91
N SER A 479 -5.72 -4.93 -15.83
CA SER A 479 -6.61 -4.00 -16.53
C SER A 479 -7.53 -4.77 -17.47
N THR A 480 -8.80 -4.36 -17.54
CA THR A 480 -9.76 -4.90 -18.51
C THR A 480 -9.48 -4.44 -19.94
N SER A 481 -8.73 -3.35 -20.10
CA SER A 481 -8.36 -2.80 -21.41
C SER A 481 -7.01 -3.30 -21.95
N ASP A 482 -6.13 -3.82 -21.08
CA ASP A 482 -4.78 -4.28 -21.42
C ASP A 482 -4.31 -5.30 -20.38
N GLU A 483 -4.34 -6.59 -20.74
CA GLU A 483 -4.00 -7.69 -19.83
C GLU A 483 -2.55 -7.64 -19.32
N LEU A 484 -1.64 -6.94 -20.03
CA LEU A 484 -0.25 -6.77 -19.62
C LEU A 484 -0.08 -5.67 -18.56
N ARG A 485 -1.11 -4.86 -18.33
CA ARG A 485 -1.10 -3.74 -17.40
C ARG A 485 -2.04 -3.96 -16.22
N TYR A 486 -1.89 -3.09 -15.23
CA TYR A 486 -2.55 -3.22 -13.93
C TYR A 486 -3.32 -1.96 -13.56
N THR A 487 -4.29 -2.13 -12.67
CA THR A 487 -5.08 -1.06 -12.09
C THR A 487 -5.34 -1.33 -10.60
N MET A 488 -5.76 -0.29 -9.89
CA MET A 488 -6.30 -0.39 -8.54
C MET A 488 -7.79 -0.09 -8.57
N HIS A 489 -8.57 -0.89 -7.85
CA HIS A 489 -9.97 -0.57 -7.60
C HIS A 489 -10.11 0.81 -6.93
N ASP A 490 -11.15 1.56 -7.25
CA ASP A 490 -11.32 2.94 -6.78
C ASP A 490 -11.33 3.06 -5.25
N LEU A 491 -11.97 2.13 -4.53
CA LEU A 491 -11.90 2.09 -3.05
C LEU A 491 -10.51 1.71 -2.50
N ILE A 492 -9.70 0.96 -3.26
CA ILE A 492 -8.29 0.72 -2.91
C ILE A 492 -7.48 1.99 -3.14
N ASN A 493 -7.77 2.76 -4.19
CA ASN A 493 -7.18 4.08 -4.42
C ASN A 493 -7.56 5.07 -3.30
N ASP A 494 -8.82 5.06 -2.85
CA ASP A 494 -9.28 5.86 -1.71
C ASP A 494 -8.58 5.43 -0.41
N LEU A 495 -8.39 4.11 -0.21
CA LEU A 495 -7.60 3.59 0.90
C LEU A 495 -6.15 4.09 0.83
N ALA A 496 -5.50 3.99 -0.33
CA ALA A 496 -4.14 4.48 -0.56
C ALA A 496 -4.05 5.97 -0.18
N THR A 497 -4.97 6.78 -0.70
CA THR A 497 -5.07 8.23 -0.40
C THR A 497 -5.27 8.50 1.09
N SER A 498 -6.14 7.74 1.75
CA SER A 498 -6.41 7.87 3.18
C SER A 498 -5.18 7.55 4.05
N VAL A 499 -4.41 6.52 3.69
CA VAL A 499 -3.21 6.13 4.43
C VAL A 499 -1.97 6.95 4.05
N ALA A 500 -1.99 7.60 2.88
CA ALA A 500 -0.90 8.39 2.34
C ALA A 500 -0.62 9.66 3.19
N GLY A 501 -1.65 10.24 3.80
CA GLY A 501 -1.50 11.40 4.68
C GLY A 501 -1.07 12.67 3.94
N GLU A 502 -0.33 13.56 4.61
CA GLU A 502 0.03 14.89 4.07
C GLU A 502 1.27 14.88 3.14
N CYS A 503 2.02 13.77 3.13
CA CYS A 503 3.30 13.66 2.42
C CYS A 503 3.14 13.33 0.93
N PHE A 504 1.99 12.80 0.53
CA PHE A 504 1.67 12.46 -0.84
C PHE A 504 0.54 13.36 -1.29
N PHE A 505 0.74 14.00 -2.43
CA PHE A 505 -0.21 14.97 -2.93
C PHE A 505 -0.48 14.72 -4.40
N ARG A 506 -1.75 14.57 -4.73
CA ARG A 506 -2.25 14.43 -6.08
C ARG A 506 -3.08 15.66 -6.40
N LEU A 507 -2.68 16.37 -7.45
CA LEU A 507 -3.40 17.54 -7.94
C LEU A 507 -4.23 17.14 -9.16
N ASP A 508 -5.54 17.17 -9.00
CA ASP A 508 -6.53 16.95 -10.06
C ASP A 508 -7.40 18.21 -10.29
N ASP A 509 -8.19 18.18 -11.37
CA ASP A 509 -9.06 19.29 -11.75
C ASP A 509 -10.24 19.48 -10.76
N GLU A 510 -10.69 18.41 -10.10
CA GLU A 510 -11.83 18.39 -9.16
C GLU A 510 -11.49 18.99 -7.78
N MET A 511 -10.20 19.10 -7.41
CA MET A 511 -9.80 19.70 -6.13
C MET A 511 -9.95 21.24 -6.09
N ASP A 512 -10.69 21.71 -5.08
CA ASP A 512 -10.76 23.12 -4.68
C ASP A 512 -9.50 23.52 -3.88
N VAL A 513 -8.69 24.40 -4.49
CA VAL A 513 -7.35 24.80 -4.04
C VAL A 513 -7.38 25.51 -2.68
N SER A 514 -8.52 26.09 -2.31
CA SER A 514 -8.68 26.86 -1.07
C SER A 514 -8.57 26.00 0.21
N ILE A 515 -8.78 24.69 0.13
CA ILE A 515 -8.95 23.80 1.29
C ILE A 515 -7.61 23.29 1.87
N ARG A 516 -6.47 23.43 1.17
CA ARG A 516 -5.19 22.80 1.57
C ARG A 516 -3.93 23.64 1.37
N ASN A 517 -4.01 24.97 1.51
CA ASN A 517 -2.85 25.87 1.39
C ASN A 517 -1.64 25.49 2.29
N GLY A 518 -1.87 24.82 3.42
CA GLY A 518 -0.79 24.35 4.31
C GLY A 518 -0.23 22.96 3.99
N THR A 519 -0.91 22.16 3.17
CA THR A 519 -0.56 20.74 2.93
C THR A 519 0.55 20.61 1.88
N CYS A 520 0.51 21.45 0.84
CA CYS A 520 1.49 21.44 -0.26
C CYS A 520 2.94 21.65 0.23
N VAL A 521 3.14 22.46 1.28
CA VAL A 521 4.47 22.73 1.85
C VAL A 521 5.11 21.49 2.49
N LYS A 522 4.28 20.59 3.03
CA LYS A 522 4.74 19.35 3.69
C LYS A 522 4.81 18.15 2.75
N SER A 523 4.28 18.28 1.54
CA SER A 523 4.22 17.19 0.57
C SER A 523 5.61 16.90 -0.01
N ARG A 524 5.95 15.62 -0.06
CA ARG A 524 7.23 15.09 -0.54
C ARG A 524 7.08 14.40 -1.88
N HIS A 525 5.92 13.81 -2.14
CA HIS A 525 5.64 13.13 -3.39
C HIS A 525 4.45 13.81 -4.06
N PHE A 526 4.64 14.24 -5.30
CA PHE A 526 3.66 15.01 -6.04
C PHE A 526 3.29 14.30 -7.34
N SER A 527 2.00 14.33 -7.67
CA SER A 527 1.49 13.96 -8.98
C SER A 527 0.57 15.05 -9.50
N LEU A 528 0.78 15.42 -10.76
CA LEU A 528 -0.05 16.33 -11.50
C LEU A 528 -0.76 15.56 -12.60
N ILE A 529 -2.10 15.56 -12.54
CA ILE A 529 -2.92 15.03 -13.62
C ILE A 529 -3.16 16.16 -14.61
N GLY A 530 -2.85 15.92 -15.88
CA GLY A 530 -2.96 16.91 -16.95
C GLY A 530 -4.37 17.54 -16.99
N PRO A 531 -4.51 18.86 -17.01
CA PRO A 531 -5.80 19.50 -16.91
C PRO A 531 -6.58 19.49 -18.23
N ARG A 532 -7.91 19.46 -18.15
CA ARG A 532 -8.76 20.09 -19.15
C ARG A 532 -8.63 21.61 -18.99
N CYS A 533 -7.61 22.20 -19.60
CA CYS A 533 -7.49 23.65 -19.87
C CYS A 533 -7.95 24.63 -18.75
N GLY A 534 -7.55 24.43 -17.49
CA GLY A 534 -7.93 25.34 -16.37
C GLY A 534 -6.94 25.50 -15.21
N SER A 535 -5.97 24.59 -15.04
CA SER A 535 -5.20 24.44 -13.79
C SER A 535 -3.91 25.26 -13.66
N TYR A 536 -3.69 26.27 -14.51
CA TYR A 536 -2.48 27.12 -14.44
C TYR A 536 -2.35 27.90 -13.13
N ARG A 537 -3.46 28.26 -12.46
CA ARG A 537 -3.42 28.89 -11.13
C ARG A 537 -2.92 27.93 -10.05
N LYS A 538 -3.15 26.62 -10.21
CA LYS A 538 -2.80 25.59 -9.21
C LYS A 538 -1.28 25.30 -9.18
N LEU A 539 -0.57 25.54 -10.28
CA LEU A 539 0.90 25.42 -10.35
C LEU A 539 1.64 26.41 -9.45
N LYS A 540 1.02 27.54 -9.08
CA LYS A 540 1.66 28.50 -8.17
C LYS A 540 1.94 27.91 -6.78
N GLU A 541 1.10 26.97 -6.34
CA GLU A 541 1.28 26.29 -5.06
C GLU A 541 2.48 25.34 -5.07
N LEU A 542 2.87 24.81 -6.24
CA LEU A 542 4.06 23.98 -6.39
C LEU A 542 5.37 24.73 -6.12
N HIS A 543 5.43 26.04 -6.39
CA HIS A 543 6.61 26.85 -6.04
C HIS A 543 6.87 26.91 -4.52
N ARG A 544 5.85 26.63 -3.70
CA ARG A 544 6.00 26.54 -2.23
C ARG A 544 6.55 25.18 -1.79
N ALA A 545 6.42 24.15 -2.61
CA ALA A 545 6.87 22.79 -2.32
C ALA A 545 8.35 22.62 -2.71
N ARG A 546 9.26 23.15 -1.89
CA ARG A 546 10.73 23.11 -2.16
C ARG A 546 11.40 21.78 -1.81
N HIS A 547 10.62 20.88 -1.24
CA HIS A 547 11.05 19.69 -0.52
C HIS A 547 10.55 18.40 -1.19
N VAL A 548 10.14 18.53 -2.45
CA VAL A 548 9.58 17.47 -3.29
C VAL A 548 10.69 16.53 -3.76
N ARG A 549 10.43 15.23 -3.64
CA ARG A 549 11.28 14.11 -4.03
C ARG A 549 10.75 13.39 -5.26
N THR A 550 9.44 13.23 -5.35
CA THR A 550 8.79 12.71 -6.56
C THR A 550 7.98 13.80 -7.24
N PHE A 551 8.14 13.92 -8.56
CA PHE A 551 7.21 14.66 -9.40
C PHE A 551 6.76 13.78 -10.57
N LEU A 552 5.48 13.40 -10.57
CA LEU A 552 4.84 12.63 -11.65
C LEU A 552 3.93 13.55 -12.46
N LEU A 553 4.16 13.65 -13.77
CA LEU A 553 3.28 14.34 -14.70
C LEU A 553 2.48 13.31 -15.51
N LEU A 554 1.24 13.08 -15.09
CA LEU A 554 0.33 12.11 -15.68
C LEU A 554 -0.56 12.83 -16.71
N LEU A 555 -0.09 12.91 -17.96
CA LEU A 555 -0.85 13.50 -19.06
C LEU A 555 -1.74 12.46 -19.74
N ASP A 556 -2.97 12.86 -20.04
CA ASP A 556 -3.89 12.11 -20.88
C ASP A 556 -3.99 12.86 -22.24
N GLY A 557 -3.35 12.33 -23.29
CA GLY A 557 -3.37 12.89 -24.65
C GLY A 557 -2.23 13.85 -25.06
N LEU A 558 -2.21 14.22 -26.34
CA LEU A 558 -1.14 14.97 -27.04
C LEU A 558 -1.20 16.51 -26.85
N GLU A 559 -2.19 17.05 -26.16
CA GLU A 559 -2.51 18.49 -26.19
C GLU A 559 -2.03 19.29 -24.96
N CYS A 560 -0.88 18.94 -24.38
CA CYS A 560 -0.38 19.60 -23.16
C CYS A 560 1.05 20.17 -23.26
N HIS A 561 1.54 20.48 -24.47
CA HIS A 561 2.88 21.03 -24.66
C HIS A 561 3.16 22.30 -23.84
N GLY A 562 2.22 23.25 -23.79
CA GLY A 562 2.39 24.50 -23.03
C GLY A 562 2.41 24.34 -21.50
N LEU A 563 1.89 23.23 -20.97
CA LEU A 563 2.00 22.92 -19.54
C LEU A 563 3.38 22.37 -19.20
N LEU A 564 3.86 21.43 -20.02
CA LEU A 564 5.17 20.82 -19.86
C LEU A 564 6.29 21.86 -19.87
N ASP A 565 6.28 22.76 -20.86
CA ASP A 565 7.32 23.80 -20.97
C ASP A 565 7.39 24.69 -19.73
N LYS A 566 6.23 25.02 -19.13
CA LYS A 566 6.16 25.79 -17.88
C LYS A 566 6.61 24.98 -16.66
N VAL A 567 6.25 23.70 -16.57
CA VAL A 567 6.72 22.85 -15.48
C VAL A 567 8.25 22.73 -15.53
N LEU A 568 8.81 22.52 -16.73
CA LEU A 568 10.25 22.43 -16.96
C LEU A 568 10.97 23.74 -16.63
N ALA A 569 10.43 24.89 -17.08
CA ALA A 569 11.07 26.20 -16.92
C ALA A 569 10.87 26.80 -15.52
N ASP A 570 9.67 26.72 -14.95
CA ASP A 570 9.30 27.48 -13.76
C ASP A 570 9.36 26.64 -12.48
N ILE A 571 9.04 25.35 -12.55
CA ILE A 571 8.85 24.51 -11.36
C ILE A 571 10.10 23.69 -11.04
N LEU A 572 10.59 22.90 -12.02
CA LEU A 572 11.70 21.97 -11.80
C LEU A 572 12.98 22.63 -11.23
N PRO A 573 13.40 23.84 -11.65
CA PRO A 573 14.59 24.48 -11.06
C PRO A 573 14.48 24.74 -9.55
N GLY A 574 13.26 24.81 -9.01
CA GLY A 574 13.02 24.98 -7.58
C GLY A 574 13.05 23.68 -6.77
N LEU A 575 13.04 22.51 -7.42
CA LEU A 575 12.93 21.19 -6.77
C LEU A 575 14.31 20.56 -6.53
N GLN A 576 15.12 21.20 -5.69
CA GLN A 576 16.50 20.78 -5.44
C GLN A 576 16.64 19.38 -4.78
N TYR A 577 15.59 18.84 -4.18
CA TYR A 577 15.57 17.52 -3.53
C TYR A 577 14.89 16.43 -4.39
N LEU A 578 14.63 16.72 -5.67
CA LEU A 578 13.94 15.79 -6.55
C LEU A 578 14.81 14.55 -6.81
N ARG A 579 14.29 13.37 -6.46
CA ARG A 579 14.89 12.05 -6.70
C ARG A 579 14.24 11.33 -7.88
N VAL A 580 12.92 11.47 -8.05
CA VAL A 580 12.16 10.82 -9.12
C VAL A 580 11.40 11.85 -9.95
N LEU A 581 11.63 11.82 -11.25
CA LEU A 581 10.90 12.60 -12.23
C LEU A 581 10.30 11.64 -13.28
N SER A 582 8.96 11.62 -13.36
CA SER A 582 8.26 10.89 -14.42
C SER A 582 7.48 11.86 -15.29
N LEU A 583 7.81 11.87 -16.58
CA LEU A 583 7.18 12.72 -17.58
C LEU A 583 6.70 11.86 -18.75
N ARG A 584 5.41 11.88 -19.03
CA ARG A 584 4.82 11.28 -20.22
C ARG A 584 4.68 12.33 -21.32
N THR A 585 5.62 12.40 -22.26
CA THR A 585 5.64 13.39 -23.34
C THR A 585 6.48 12.93 -24.54
N PRO A 586 6.11 13.29 -25.77
CA PRO A 586 6.88 12.96 -26.96
C PRO A 586 8.09 13.87 -27.24
N LYS A 587 8.23 15.01 -26.54
CA LYS A 587 9.28 16.01 -26.82
C LYS A 587 9.81 16.60 -25.51
N ILE A 588 11.07 16.30 -25.17
CA ILE A 588 11.87 17.03 -24.17
C ILE A 588 13.24 17.30 -24.81
N THR A 589 13.67 18.55 -24.78
CA THR A 589 14.98 18.97 -25.32
C THR A 589 16.04 19.17 -24.24
N GLU A 590 15.64 19.60 -23.03
CA GLU A 590 16.56 19.87 -21.93
C GLU A 590 15.83 19.76 -20.57
N VAL A 591 16.52 19.25 -19.55
CA VAL A 591 16.07 19.23 -18.15
C VAL A 591 17.15 19.92 -17.33
N SER A 592 16.77 20.91 -16.52
CA SER A 592 17.66 21.71 -15.66
C SER A 592 18.56 20.84 -14.75
N ASP A 593 19.62 21.44 -14.19
CA ASP A 593 20.56 20.75 -13.29
C ASP A 593 19.89 20.24 -12.00
N LEU A 594 19.46 18.98 -12.01
CA LEU A 594 18.87 18.28 -10.86
C LEU A 594 19.90 17.33 -10.24
N TYR A 595 20.66 17.84 -9.26
CA TYR A 595 21.81 17.14 -8.67
C TYR A 595 21.45 15.89 -7.84
N ASN A 596 20.21 15.80 -7.34
CA ASN A 596 19.73 14.70 -6.50
C ASN A 596 18.89 13.66 -7.25
N LEU A 597 18.75 13.81 -8.58
CA LEU A 597 17.89 12.94 -9.38
C LEU A 597 18.47 11.52 -9.47
N GLN A 598 17.72 10.55 -8.96
CA GLN A 598 18.07 9.12 -8.97
C GLN A 598 17.38 8.37 -10.12
N SER A 599 16.17 8.80 -10.51
CA SER A 599 15.41 8.16 -11.59
C SER A 599 14.69 9.18 -12.45
N LEU A 600 14.85 9.01 -13.77
CA LEU A 600 14.18 9.79 -14.79
C LEU A 600 13.41 8.84 -15.72
N LEU A 601 12.09 8.89 -15.67
CA LEU A 601 11.21 8.10 -16.52
C LEU A 601 10.58 9.00 -17.58
N LEU A 602 10.95 8.78 -18.83
CA LEU A 602 10.41 9.51 -19.98
C LEU A 602 9.60 8.55 -20.84
N GLN A 603 8.29 8.76 -20.89
CA GLN A 603 7.38 7.92 -21.67
C GLN A 603 6.96 8.63 -22.96
N GLY A 604 7.15 7.98 -24.11
CA GLY A 604 6.70 8.45 -25.42
C GLY A 604 7.69 9.33 -26.21
N CYS A 605 8.90 9.58 -25.70
CA CYS A 605 9.93 10.38 -26.39
C CYS A 605 10.61 9.61 -27.55
N TYR A 606 10.47 10.12 -28.78
CA TYR A 606 11.14 9.56 -29.98
C TYR A 606 12.42 10.31 -30.40
N GLN A 607 12.71 11.45 -29.75
CA GLN A 607 13.88 12.30 -30.03
C GLN A 607 14.56 12.70 -28.73
N LEU A 608 15.54 11.91 -28.28
CA LEU A 608 16.46 12.34 -27.23
C LEU A 608 17.87 12.39 -27.83
N SER A 609 18.31 13.59 -28.21
CA SER A 609 19.73 13.90 -28.30
C SER A 609 20.26 14.04 -26.86
N ILE A 610 21.10 13.10 -26.48
CA ILE A 610 21.64 12.90 -25.14
C ILE A 610 22.48 14.13 -24.71
N TRP A 611 21.98 14.86 -23.71
CA TRP A 611 22.81 15.57 -22.74
C TRP A 611 22.26 15.29 -21.34
N LEU A 612 22.37 14.03 -20.92
CA LEU A 612 22.30 13.71 -19.50
C LEU A 612 23.55 14.29 -18.86
N ALA A 613 23.38 15.14 -17.85
CA ALA A 613 24.48 15.57 -17.01
C ALA A 613 25.28 14.32 -16.63
N LYS A 614 26.52 14.24 -17.13
CA LYS A 614 27.45 13.17 -16.81
C LYS A 614 27.58 13.13 -15.29
N LYS A 615 26.83 12.24 -14.62
CA LYS A 615 27.35 11.32 -13.59
C LYS A 615 26.33 10.43 -12.86
N PHE A 616 24.98 10.52 -13.00
CA PHE A 616 24.12 9.84 -12.00
C PHE A 616 22.84 9.10 -12.46
N CYS A 617 22.55 8.86 -13.74
CA CYS A 617 21.36 8.06 -14.12
C CYS A 617 21.72 6.75 -14.83
N LYS A 618 21.23 5.61 -14.32
CA LYS A 618 20.99 4.43 -15.17
C LYS A 618 19.86 4.80 -16.13
N VAL A 619 20.11 4.64 -17.42
CA VAL A 619 19.14 4.91 -18.50
C VAL A 619 18.71 3.57 -19.06
N ASP A 620 17.49 3.14 -18.77
CA ASP A 620 16.89 2.01 -19.47
C ASP A 620 16.17 2.53 -20.71
N LYS A 621 16.65 2.10 -21.89
CA LYS A 621 15.93 2.31 -23.15
C LYS A 621 14.81 1.27 -23.25
N PRO A 622 13.58 1.65 -23.67
CA PRO A 622 12.63 0.67 -24.15
C PRO A 622 13.18 0.02 -25.43
N ALA A 623 13.06 -1.32 -25.52
CA ALA A 623 13.30 -2.08 -26.73
C ALA A 623 12.15 -1.90 -27.72
#